data_AF-A0A3M8Q4I9-F1
#
_entry.id   AF-A0A3M8Q4I9-F1
#
_cell.length_a   1.000
_cell.length_b   1.000
_cell.length_c   1.000
_cell.angle_alpha   90.00
_cell.angle_beta   90.00
_cell.angle_gamma   90.00
#
_symmetry.space_group_name_H-M   'P 1'
#
loop_
_entity.id
_entity.type
_entity.pdbx_description
1 polymer ?
#
loop_
_entity_poly.entity_id
_entity_poly.type
_entity_poly.pdbx_seq_one_letter_code
_entity_poly.pdbx_strand_id
1 'polypeptide(L)'
;MNKNQFLKTYKKIDSLNEKPRNTSETKPLYRSEYDERLIKDLHYAKFKKNLQFTQQNPSLKALLEKEDWSDEDTQELLKNLR
;
A
#
# COMPACT_ATOMS: atom_id res chain seq x y z
N MET A 1 -19.87 4.68 -2.80
CA MET A 1 -18.88 5.56 -2.13
C MET A 1 -17.92 6.11 -3.19
N ASN A 2 -17.60 7.42 -3.20
CA ASN A 2 -16.77 7.98 -4.29
C ASN A 2 -15.29 7.59 -4.11
N LYS A 3 -14.61 7.18 -5.20
CA LYS A 3 -13.18 6.81 -5.23
C LYS A 3 -12.28 7.84 -4.54
N ASN A 4 -12.57 9.13 -4.73
CA ASN A 4 -11.82 10.23 -4.11
C ASN A 4 -12.03 10.30 -2.59
N GLN A 5 -13.21 9.94 -2.09
CA GLN A 5 -13.46 9.89 -0.65
C GLN A 5 -12.70 8.74 0.00
N PHE A 6 -12.65 7.56 -0.65
CA PHE A 6 -11.86 6.42 -0.15
C PHE A 6 -10.35 6.73 -0.10
N LEU A 7 -9.81 7.35 -1.15
CA LEU A 7 -8.39 7.76 -1.15
C LEU A 7 -8.08 8.82 -0.09
N LYS A 8 -9.01 9.75 0.15
CA LYS A 8 -8.88 10.77 1.20
C LYS A 8 -8.92 10.14 2.60
N THR A 9 -9.80 9.16 2.85
CA THR A 9 -9.85 8.48 4.15
C THR A 9 -8.60 7.65 4.40
N TYR A 10 -8.08 6.94 3.39
CA TYR A 10 -6.84 6.18 3.52
C TYR A 10 -5.65 7.08 3.89
N LYS A 11 -5.45 8.19 3.16
CA LYS A 11 -4.39 9.18 3.47
C LYS A 11 -4.53 9.78 4.87
N LYS A 12 -5.77 10.06 5.30
CA LYS A 12 -6.06 10.60 6.63
C LYS A 12 -5.67 9.62 7.74
N ILE A 13 -5.95 8.32 7.56
CA ILE A 13 -5.55 7.27 8.51
C ILE A 13 -4.02 7.13 8.56
N ASP A 14 -3.35 7.19 7.42
CA ASP A 14 -1.89 7.12 7.36
C ASP A 14 -1.24 8.28 8.13
N SER A 15 -1.74 9.51 7.93
CA SER A 15 -1.28 10.69 8.67
C SER A 15 -1.57 10.65 10.18
N LEU A 16 -2.59 9.91 10.61
CA LEU A 16 -2.89 9.72 12.04
C LEU A 16 -1.90 8.77 12.73
N ASN A 17 -1.21 7.92 11.96
CA ASN A 17 -0.20 6.99 12.47
C ASN A 17 1.23 7.58 12.45
N GLU A 18 1.44 8.73 11.83
CA GLU A 18 2.70 9.45 11.88
C GLU A 18 2.89 10.11 13.26
N LYS A 19 3.48 9.36 14.20
CA LYS A 19 4.05 9.98 15.43
C LYS A 19 5.10 11.03 15.03
N PRO A 20 5.20 12.16 15.74
CA PRO A 20 6.21 13.17 15.45
C PRO A 20 7.61 12.56 15.51
N ARG A 21 8.33 12.61 14.39
CA ARG A 21 9.75 12.22 14.31
C ARG A 21 10.56 13.28 15.05
N ASN A 22 10.81 13.04 16.33
CA ASN A 22 11.79 13.82 17.08
C ASN A 22 13.17 13.64 16.42
N THR A 23 13.70 14.72 15.87
CA THR A 23 15.03 14.81 15.29
C THR A 23 16.08 14.85 16.40
N SER A 24 16.42 13.69 16.96
CA SER A 24 17.66 13.51 17.72
C SER A 24 18.28 12.19 17.30
N GLU A 25 19.41 12.26 16.61
CA GLU A 25 20.29 11.16 16.20
C GLU A 25 19.61 9.80 16.13
N THR A 26 18.91 9.56 15.01
CA THR A 26 18.21 8.30 14.78
C THR A 26 19.23 7.18 14.74
N LYS A 27 19.26 6.37 15.81
CA LYS A 27 19.88 5.04 15.78
C LYS A 27 19.43 4.34 14.49
N PRO A 28 20.34 3.63 13.80
CA PRO A 28 19.97 2.92 12.58
C PRO A 28 18.78 2.00 12.91
N LEU A 29 17.73 2.09 12.10
CA LEU A 29 16.50 1.31 12.26
C LEU A 29 16.79 -0.20 12.24
N TYR A 30 17.86 -0.57 11.53
CA TYR A 30 18.31 -1.94 11.34
C TYR A 30 19.63 -2.19 12.08
N ARG A 31 19.86 -3.46 12.45
CA ARG A 31 21.02 -3.86 13.25
C ARG A 31 22.34 -3.77 12.49
N SER A 32 22.30 -3.91 11.17
CA SER A 32 23.46 -3.82 10.26
C SER A 32 23.04 -3.31 8.88
N GLU A 33 24.01 -2.84 8.10
CA GLU A 33 23.79 -2.47 6.68
C GLU A 33 23.36 -3.67 5.84
N TYR A 34 23.86 -4.86 6.18
CA TYR A 34 23.48 -6.11 5.52
C TYR A 34 22.00 -6.43 5.74
N ASP A 35 21.52 -6.33 6.98
CA ASP A 35 20.11 -6.56 7.29
C ASP A 35 19.21 -5.54 6.59
N GLU A 36 19.63 -4.27 6.52
CA GLU A 36 18.90 -3.24 5.78
C GLU A 36 18.80 -3.58 4.29
N ARG A 37 19.90 -4.01 3.66
CA ARG A 37 19.88 -4.42 2.25
C ARG A 37 18.96 -5.62 2.05
N LEU A 38 19.07 -6.65 2.89
CA LEU A 38 18.25 -7.85 2.80
C LEU A 38 16.75 -7.53 2.93
N ILE A 39 16.40 -6.67 3.89
CA ILE A 39 15.01 -6.24 4.10
C ILE A 39 14.50 -5.44 2.90
N LYS A 40 15.31 -4.51 2.36
CA LYS A 40 14.96 -3.76 1.15
C LYS A 40 14.76 -4.67 -0.06
N ASP A 41 15.65 -5.64 -0.27
CA ASP A 41 15.55 -6.59 -1.37
C ASP A 41 14.30 -7.46 -1.25
N LEU A 42 13.98 -7.92 -0.03
CA LEU A 42 12.75 -8.65 0.25
C LEU A 42 11.51 -7.80 -0.04
N HIS A 43 11.48 -6.54 0.41
CA HIS A 43 10.38 -5.63 0.14
C HIS A 43 10.23 -5.35 -1.35
N TYR A 44 11.35 -5.15 -2.05
CA TYR A 44 11.36 -4.91 -3.48
C TYR A 44 10.86 -6.13 -4.27
N ALA A 45 11.26 -7.35 -3.88
CA ALA A 45 10.75 -8.58 -4.46
C ALA A 45 9.24 -8.73 -4.23
N LYS A 46 8.75 -8.45 -3.01
CA LYS A 46 7.31 -8.45 -2.69
C LYS A 46 6.55 -7.41 -3.51
N PHE A 47 7.11 -6.21 -3.66
CA PHE A 47 6.53 -5.17 -4.51
C PHE A 47 6.42 -5.63 -5.96
N LYS A 48 7.49 -6.19 -6.55
CA LYS A 48 7.46 -6.74 -7.92
C LYS A 48 6.39 -7.81 -8.09
N LYS A 49 6.30 -8.75 -7.14
CA LYS A 49 5.27 -9.79 -7.15
C LYS A 49 3.86 -9.21 -7.13
N ASN A 50 3.62 -8.23 -6.24
CA ASN A 50 2.33 -7.57 -6.13
C ASN A 50 2.00 -6.77 -7.40
N LEU A 51 2.98 -6.07 -7.98
CA LEU A 51 2.81 -5.32 -9.23
C LEU A 51 2.44 -6.25 -10.39
N GLN A 52 3.10 -7.40 -10.49
CA GLN A 52 2.77 -8.38 -11.52
C GLN A 52 1.36 -8.92 -11.33
N PHE A 53 0.98 -9.26 -10.10
CA PHE A 53 -0.37 -9.72 -9.79
C PHE A 53 -1.44 -8.68 -10.15
N THR A 54 -1.22 -7.41 -9.81
CA THR A 54 -2.20 -6.35 -10.12
C THR A 54 -2.30 -6.08 -11.62
N GLN A 55 -1.19 -6.14 -12.36
CA GLN A 55 -1.19 -5.98 -13.82
C GLN A 55 -1.91 -7.13 -14.55
N GLN A 56 -1.82 -8.35 -14.02
CA GLN A 56 -2.42 -9.54 -14.61
C GLN A 56 -3.87 -9.78 -14.18
N ASN A 57 -4.39 -9.03 -13.19
CA ASN A 57 -5.73 -9.22 -12.66
C ASN A 57 -6.75 -8.30 -13.37
N PRO A 58 -7.64 -8.85 -14.23
CA PRO A 58 -8.60 -8.04 -14.99
C PRO A 58 -9.63 -7.36 -14.10
N SER A 59 -10.01 -7.99 -12.98
CA SER A 59 -11.01 -7.42 -12.05
C SER A 59 -10.50 -6.14 -11.39
N LEU A 60 -9.23 -6.12 -10.98
CA LEU A 60 -8.60 -4.92 -10.44
C LEU A 60 -8.49 -3.80 -11.47
N LYS A 61 -8.20 -4.15 -12.73
CA LYS A 61 -8.16 -3.17 -13.82
C LYS A 61 -9.54 -2.56 -14.07
N ALA A 62 -10.59 -3.38 -14.11
CA ALA A 62 -11.96 -2.92 -14.27
C ALA A 62 -12.40 -2.01 -13.11
N LEU A 63 -12.02 -2.34 -11.88
CA LEU A 63 -12.28 -1.50 -10.70
C LEU A 63 -11.55 -0.13 -10.77
N LEU A 64 -10.35 -0.09 -11.35
CA LEU A 64 -9.59 1.16 -11.51
C LEU A 64 -10.19 2.10 -12.55
N GLU A 65 -10.78 1.55 -13.62
CA GLU A 65 -11.40 2.30 -14.72
C GLU A 65 -12.80 2.83 -14.36
N LYS A 66 -13.48 2.24 -13.38
CA LYS A 66 -14.74 2.77 -12.83
C LYS A 66 -14.54 4.12 -12.14
N GLU A 67 -15.47 5.04 -12.41
CA GLU A 67 -15.46 6.39 -11.85
C GLU A 67 -16.00 6.43 -10.41
N ASP A 68 -17.09 5.71 -10.16
CA ASP A 68 -17.69 5.53 -8.83
C ASP A 68 -17.63 4.06 -8.41
N TRP A 69 -17.43 3.83 -7.10
CA TRP A 69 -17.39 2.50 -6.52
C TRP A 69 -18.66 2.22 -5.72
N SER A 70 -19.27 1.05 -5.95
CA SER A 70 -20.28 0.52 -5.05
C SER A 70 -19.63 -0.19 -3.85
N ASP A 71 -20.44 -0.60 -2.89
CA ASP A 71 -19.93 -1.37 -1.75
C ASP A 71 -19.43 -2.75 -2.19
N GLU A 72 -20.04 -3.34 -3.22
CA GLU A 72 -19.58 -4.57 -3.87
C GLU A 72 -18.21 -4.38 -4.53
N ASP A 73 -17.96 -3.25 -5.19
CA ASP A 73 -16.66 -2.94 -5.79
C ASP A 73 -15.55 -2.86 -4.73
N THR A 74 -15.85 -2.32 -3.55
CA THR A 74 -14.91 -2.31 -2.42
C THR A 74 -14.67 -3.70 -1.82
N GLN A 75 -15.70 -4.54 -1.75
CA GLN A 75 -15.56 -5.94 -1.32
C GLN A 75 -14.70 -6.75 -2.30
N GLU A 76 -14.89 -6.53 -3.60
CA GLU A 76 -14.14 -7.19 -4.65
C GLU A 76 -12.67 -6.74 -4.65
N LEU A 77 -12.39 -5.46 -4.43
CA LEU A 77 -11.03 -4.96 -4.21
C LEU A 77 -10.36 -5.67 -3.02
N LEU A 78 -11.04 -5.72 -1.87
CA LEU A 78 -10.48 -6.33 -0.65
C LEU A 78 -10.25 -7.83 -0.82
N LYS A 79 -11.10 -8.53 -1.57
CA LYS A 79 -10.93 -9.95 -1.89
C LYS A 79 -9.70 -10.19 -2.76
N ASN A 80 -9.43 -9.32 -3.72
CA ASN A 80 -8.26 -9.42 -4.60
C ASN A 80 -6.94 -9.04 -3.91
N LEU A 81 -6.98 -8.28 -2.81
CA LEU A 81 -5.79 -7.85 -2.06
C LEU A 81 -5.40 -8.80 -0.91
N ARG A 82 -6.25 -9.79 -0.58
CA ARG A 82 -5.97 -10.85 0.41
C ARG A 82 -5.15 -11.97 -0.20
#